data_AF-A0A6J0JAA4-F1
#
_entry.id   AF-A0A6J0JAA4-F1
#
_cell.length_a   1.000
_cell.length_b   1.000
_cell.length_c   1.000
_cell.angle_alpha   90.00
_cell.angle_beta   90.00
_cell.angle_gamma   90.00
#
_symmetry.space_group_name_H-M   'P 1'
#
loop_
_entity.id
_entity.type
_entity.pdbx_description
1 polymer ?
#
loop_
_entity_poly.entity_id
_entity_poly.type
_entity_poly.pdbx_seq_one_letter_code
_entity_poly.pdbx_strand_id
1 'polypeptide(L)'
;MSPWGRRLKEQQELAAAVIQRCYRKYKQFALFQRMTQAAILIQSKFRSYAEQKRFQRRRRAAVLIQQRFRSLRQHRSTFLTLKQDQAARKIMRFLRRCRHRGWGHGQGFVLMLLPQELAAQQEEAELERGAAPPGPPNDYKDKYRHLIGSDAAKAAARTMEANKAYGCVPVANKRDTRSIEEAMNEIRAKKRLRQAEDEGGAGGGPGGPSA
;
A
#
# COMPACT_ATOMS: atom_id res chain seq x y z
N MET A 1 -3.47 -81.04 -17.14
CA MET A 1 -3.23 -79.98 -16.13
C MET A 1 -4.19 -80.18 -14.96
N SER A 2 -3.67 -80.38 -13.75
CA SER A 2 -4.47 -80.70 -12.55
C SER A 2 -5.40 -79.54 -12.16
N PRO A 3 -6.61 -79.79 -11.65
CA PRO A 3 -7.56 -78.75 -11.21
C PRO A 3 -6.96 -77.76 -10.19
N TRP A 4 -6.04 -78.23 -9.35
CA TRP A 4 -5.30 -77.43 -8.38
C TRP A 4 -4.30 -76.45 -9.02
N GLY A 5 -3.64 -76.87 -10.11
CA GLY A 5 -2.70 -76.01 -10.84
C GLY A 5 -3.39 -74.85 -11.57
N ARG A 6 -4.64 -75.04 -12.01
CA ARG A 6 -5.44 -73.96 -12.62
C ARG A 6 -5.80 -72.86 -11.62
N ARG A 7 -6.31 -73.24 -10.44
CA ARG A 7 -6.69 -72.26 -9.40
C ARG A 7 -5.51 -71.43 -8.90
N LEU A 8 -4.34 -72.05 -8.73
CA LEU A 8 -3.14 -71.32 -8.31
C LEU A 8 -2.71 -70.28 -9.37
N LYS A 9 -2.79 -70.65 -10.66
CA LYS A 9 -2.47 -69.74 -11.76
C LYS A 9 -3.47 -68.57 -11.84
N GLU A 10 -4.76 -68.83 -11.71
CA GLU A 10 -5.79 -67.79 -11.65
C GLU A 10 -5.57 -66.83 -10.47
N GLN A 11 -5.20 -67.34 -9.29
CA GLN A 11 -4.86 -66.50 -8.13
C GLN A 11 -3.63 -65.62 -8.39
N GLN A 12 -2.59 -66.15 -9.04
CA GLN A 12 -1.42 -65.37 -9.43
C GLN A 12 -1.77 -64.29 -10.47
N GLU A 13 -2.62 -64.62 -11.45
CA GLU A 13 -3.06 -63.67 -12.48
C GLU A 13 -3.92 -62.54 -11.89
N LEU A 14 -4.83 -62.85 -10.96
CA LEU A 14 -5.63 -61.86 -10.24
C LEU A 14 -4.76 -60.95 -9.37
N ALA A 15 -3.83 -61.52 -8.61
CA ALA A 15 -2.88 -60.75 -7.80
C ALA A 15 -2.02 -59.83 -8.67
N ALA A 16 -1.48 -60.34 -9.78
CA ALA A 16 -0.72 -59.56 -10.74
C ALA A 16 -1.56 -58.42 -11.36
N ALA A 17 -2.82 -58.70 -11.73
CA ALA A 17 -3.72 -57.70 -12.28
C ALA A 17 -4.00 -56.54 -11.32
N VAL A 18 -4.19 -56.82 -10.02
CA VAL A 18 -4.37 -55.78 -8.99
C VAL A 18 -3.12 -54.93 -8.84
N ILE A 19 -1.94 -55.55 -8.74
CA ILE A 19 -0.66 -54.83 -8.62
C ILE A 19 -0.44 -53.93 -9.84
N GLN A 20 -0.63 -54.47 -11.04
CA GLN A 20 -0.49 -53.72 -12.30
C GLN A 20 -1.47 -52.55 -12.38
N ARG A 21 -2.75 -52.76 -12.01
CA ARG A 21 -3.77 -51.71 -11.99
C ARG A 21 -3.38 -50.58 -11.03
N CYS A 22 -2.98 -50.93 -9.80
CA CYS A 22 -2.57 -49.94 -8.80
C CYS A 22 -1.33 -49.15 -9.25
N TYR A 23 -0.34 -49.82 -9.84
CA TYR A 23 0.86 -49.15 -10.35
C TYR A 23 0.55 -48.18 -11.50
N ARG A 24 -0.29 -48.59 -12.47
CA ARG A 24 -0.70 -47.70 -13.58
C ARG A 24 -1.38 -46.44 -13.07
N LYS A 25 -2.27 -46.58 -12.07
CA LYS A 25 -2.92 -45.44 -11.41
C LYS A 25 -1.90 -44.52 -10.73
N TYR A 26 -0.98 -45.09 -9.95
CA TYR A 26 0.07 -44.33 -9.28
C TYR A 26 0.93 -43.54 -10.28
N LYS A 27 1.36 -44.18 -11.37
CA LYS A 27 2.18 -43.55 -12.42
C LYS A 27 1.48 -42.33 -13.03
N GLN A 28 0.19 -42.44 -13.35
CA GLN A 28 -0.59 -41.31 -13.86
C GLN A 28 -0.72 -40.18 -12.83
N PHE A 29 -0.99 -40.53 -11.57
CA PHE A 29 -1.10 -39.56 -10.49
C PHE A 29 0.21 -38.80 -10.24
N ALA A 30 1.35 -39.50 -10.25
CA ALA A 30 2.66 -38.88 -10.10
C ALA A 30 2.98 -37.90 -11.25
N LEU A 31 2.63 -38.26 -12.50
CA LEU A 31 2.78 -37.35 -13.64
C LEU A 31 1.90 -36.11 -13.48
N PHE A 32 0.62 -36.30 -13.14
CA PHE A 32 -0.31 -35.21 -12.91
C PHE A 32 0.21 -34.26 -11.83
N GLN A 33 0.66 -34.77 -10.68
CA GLN A 33 1.22 -33.95 -9.61
C GLN A 33 2.41 -33.12 -10.07
N ARG A 34 3.36 -33.70 -10.82
CA ARG A 34 4.51 -32.96 -11.36
C ARG A 34 4.07 -31.84 -12.29
N MET A 35 3.12 -32.11 -13.18
CA MET A 35 2.56 -31.11 -14.08
C MET A 35 1.82 -29.99 -13.33
N THR A 36 1.01 -30.35 -12.33
CA THR A 36 0.29 -29.37 -11.50
C THR A 36 1.25 -28.49 -10.72
N GLN A 37 2.29 -29.05 -10.10
CA GLN A 37 3.31 -28.28 -9.41
C GLN A 37 4.02 -27.30 -10.36
N ALA A 38 4.42 -27.77 -11.55
CA ALA A 38 5.02 -26.91 -12.56
C ALA A 38 4.06 -25.77 -12.99
N ALA A 39 2.78 -26.09 -13.24
CA ALA A 39 1.78 -25.11 -13.60
C ALA A 39 1.58 -24.05 -12.50
N ILE A 40 1.48 -24.46 -11.23
CA ILE A 40 1.34 -23.55 -10.09
C ILE A 40 2.55 -22.62 -9.98
N LEU A 41 3.77 -23.14 -10.15
CA LEU A 41 4.99 -22.33 -10.11
C LEU A 41 5.01 -21.29 -11.24
N ILE A 42 4.70 -21.69 -12.47
CA ILE A 42 4.65 -20.77 -13.61
C ILE A 42 3.58 -19.69 -13.39
N GLN A 43 2.37 -20.09 -13.01
CA GLN A 43 1.25 -19.17 -12.79
C GLN A 43 1.54 -18.18 -11.65
N SER A 44 2.04 -18.67 -10.52
CA SER A 44 2.37 -17.81 -9.37
C SER A 44 3.47 -16.81 -9.69
N LYS A 45 4.55 -17.25 -10.37
CA LYS A 45 5.62 -16.35 -10.83
C LYS A 45 5.11 -15.31 -11.81
N PHE A 46 4.27 -15.70 -12.77
CA PHE A 46 3.69 -14.76 -13.72
C PHE A 46 2.82 -13.70 -13.04
N ARG A 47 1.90 -14.11 -12.14
CA ARG A 47 1.05 -13.18 -11.38
C ARG A 47 1.88 -12.16 -10.59
N SER A 48 2.94 -12.62 -9.93
CA SER A 48 3.87 -11.75 -9.20
C SER A 48 4.59 -10.75 -10.13
N TYR A 49 5.13 -11.23 -11.25
CA TYR A 49 5.81 -10.39 -12.23
C TYR A 49 4.89 -9.32 -12.82
N ALA A 50 3.66 -9.68 -13.18
CA ALA A 50 2.67 -8.76 -13.74
C ALA A 50 2.35 -7.61 -12.78
N GLU A 51 2.11 -7.91 -11.51
CA GLU A 51 1.87 -6.89 -10.47
C GLU A 51 3.11 -6.04 -10.19
N GLN A 52 4.31 -6.65 -10.17
CA GLN A 52 5.56 -5.90 -10.01
C GLN A 52 5.76 -4.92 -11.17
N LYS A 53 5.50 -5.34 -12.41
CA LYS A 53 5.57 -4.46 -13.60
C LYS A 53 4.56 -3.32 -13.52
N ARG A 54 3.32 -3.60 -13.07
CA ARG A 54 2.28 -2.58 -12.86
C ARG A 54 2.68 -1.58 -11.76
N PHE A 55 3.23 -2.07 -10.65
CA PHE A 55 3.75 -1.23 -9.57
C PHE A 55 4.91 -0.34 -10.05
N GLN A 56 5.86 -0.89 -10.79
CA GLN A 56 6.97 -0.11 -11.34
C GLN A 56 6.50 1.01 -12.27
N ARG A 57 5.52 0.74 -13.16
CA ARG A 57 4.93 1.79 -14.02
C ARG A 57 4.32 2.91 -13.18
N ARG A 58 3.53 2.58 -12.16
CA ARG A 58 2.96 3.57 -11.22
C ARG A 58 4.03 4.35 -10.48
N ARG A 59 5.07 3.67 -9.96
CA ARG A 59 6.18 4.31 -9.24
C ARG A 59 6.95 5.28 -10.13
N ARG A 60 7.27 4.89 -11.36
CA ARG A 60 7.95 5.76 -12.33
C ARG A 60 7.12 7.02 -12.62
N ALA A 61 5.82 6.86 -12.87
CA ALA A 61 4.92 8.00 -13.09
C ALA A 61 4.85 8.92 -11.85
N ALA A 62 4.70 8.35 -10.65
CA ALA A 62 4.65 9.11 -9.41
C ALA A 62 5.93 9.94 -9.19
N VAL A 63 7.11 9.35 -9.42
CA VAL A 63 8.40 10.06 -9.30
C VAL A 63 8.49 11.23 -10.27
N LEU A 64 8.10 11.04 -11.54
CA LEU A 64 8.10 12.11 -12.55
C LEU A 64 7.18 13.27 -12.15
N ILE A 65 5.98 12.96 -11.69
CA ILE A 65 5.02 13.97 -11.22
C ILE A 65 5.60 14.74 -10.03
N GLN A 66 6.15 14.04 -9.04
CA GLN A 66 6.77 14.65 -7.86
C GLN A 66 7.96 15.54 -8.23
N GLN A 67 8.83 15.07 -9.13
CA GLN A 67 9.98 15.83 -9.62
C GLN A 67 9.53 17.12 -10.31
N ARG A 68 8.55 17.02 -11.22
CA ARG A 68 8.02 18.19 -11.93
C ARG A 68 7.37 19.18 -10.98
N PHE A 69 6.62 18.70 -10.00
CA PHE A 69 5.99 19.55 -8.98
C PHE A 69 7.03 20.27 -8.11
N ARG A 70 8.06 19.56 -7.63
CA ARG A 70 9.16 20.16 -6.86
C ARG A 70 9.89 21.24 -7.65
N SER A 71 10.22 20.97 -8.91
CA SER A 71 10.86 21.94 -9.81
C SER A 71 9.98 23.17 -10.06
N LEU A 72 8.69 22.96 -10.35
CA LEU A 72 7.73 24.06 -10.55
C LEU A 72 7.61 24.95 -9.31
N ARG A 73 7.55 24.34 -8.12
CA ARG A 73 7.46 25.06 -6.86
C ARG A 73 8.72 25.89 -6.59
N GLN A 74 9.90 25.34 -6.87
CA GLN A 74 11.17 26.06 -6.77
C GLN A 74 11.20 27.26 -7.74
N HIS A 75 10.90 27.03 -9.02
CA HIS A 75 10.89 28.09 -10.04
C HIS A 75 9.91 29.22 -9.69
N ARG A 76 8.73 28.88 -9.14
CA ARG A 76 7.77 29.90 -8.70
C ARG A 76 8.29 30.74 -7.54
N SER A 77 8.98 30.12 -6.58
CA SER A 77 9.58 30.83 -5.44
C SER A 77 10.72 31.75 -5.87
N THR A 78 11.62 31.29 -6.74
CA THR A 78 12.70 32.12 -7.29
C THR A 78 12.17 33.25 -8.17
N PHE A 79 11.12 33.01 -8.94
CA PHE A 79 10.50 34.04 -9.77
C PHE A 79 9.86 35.15 -8.92
N LEU A 80 9.16 34.79 -7.84
CA LEU A 80 8.55 35.76 -6.94
C LEU A 80 9.60 36.62 -6.23
N THR A 81 10.68 36.00 -5.74
CA THR A 81 11.79 36.73 -5.09
C THR A 81 12.48 37.68 -6.07
N LEU A 82 12.79 37.24 -7.30
CA LEU A 82 13.34 38.11 -8.34
C LEU A 82 12.47 39.33 -8.65
N LYS A 83 11.14 39.15 -8.68
CA LYS A 83 10.20 40.26 -8.86
C LYS A 83 10.20 41.23 -7.68
N GLN A 84 10.23 40.71 -6.45
CA GLN A 84 10.34 41.53 -5.24
C GLN A 84 11.65 42.33 -5.22
N ASP A 85 12.78 41.69 -5.52
CA ASP A 85 14.09 42.35 -5.63
C ASP A 85 14.13 43.42 -6.71
N GLN A 86 13.46 43.19 -7.84
CA GLN A 86 13.37 44.19 -8.90
C GLN A 86 12.56 45.41 -8.46
N ALA A 87 11.44 45.19 -7.76
CA ALA A 87 10.64 46.28 -7.17
C ALA A 87 11.45 47.05 -6.10
N ALA A 88 12.09 46.34 -5.18
CA ALA A 88 12.95 46.93 -4.15
C ALA A 88 14.08 47.77 -4.76
N ARG A 89 14.75 47.27 -5.81
CA ARG A 89 15.79 48.04 -6.54
C ARG A 89 15.25 49.31 -7.19
N LYS A 90 14.03 49.29 -7.73
CA LYS A 90 13.39 50.50 -8.28
C LYS A 90 13.16 51.54 -7.18
N ILE A 91 12.62 51.12 -6.04
CA ILE A 91 12.41 51.99 -4.86
C ILE A 91 13.74 52.55 -4.36
N MET A 92 14.74 51.70 -4.13
CA MET A 92 16.08 52.10 -3.67
C MET A 92 16.74 53.12 -4.60
N ARG A 93 16.64 52.93 -5.93
CA ARG A 93 17.13 53.90 -6.92
C ARG A 93 16.41 55.24 -6.82
N PHE A 94 15.08 55.21 -6.65
CA PHE A 94 14.27 56.41 -6.46
C PHE A 94 14.68 57.16 -5.18
N LEU A 95 14.75 56.47 -4.05
CA LEU A 95 15.17 57.05 -2.77
C LEU A 95 16.58 57.64 -2.84
N ARG A 96 17.54 56.93 -3.46
CA ARG A 96 18.90 57.45 -3.66
C ARG A 96 18.89 58.73 -4.51
N ARG A 97 18.09 58.77 -5.58
CA ARG A 97 17.92 59.95 -6.45
C ARG A 97 17.27 61.12 -5.71
N CYS A 98 16.27 60.89 -4.86
CA CYS A 98 15.67 61.92 -4.02
C CYS A 98 16.69 62.48 -3.02
N ARG A 99 17.49 61.62 -2.39
CA ARG A 99 18.57 62.02 -1.46
C ARG A 99 19.61 62.93 -2.11
N HIS A 100 19.96 62.70 -3.37
CA HIS A 100 20.91 63.55 -4.11
C HIS A 100 20.30 64.88 -4.60
N ARG A 101 18.96 65.02 -4.64
CA ARG A 101 18.27 66.23 -5.12
C ARG A 101 17.64 67.09 -4.04
N GLY A 102 17.54 66.59 -2.81
CA GLY A 102 17.08 67.36 -1.68
C GLY A 102 17.63 66.76 -0.41
N TRP A 103 18.61 67.45 0.19
CA TRP A 103 18.85 67.54 1.63
C TRP A 103 19.71 68.79 1.85
N GLY A 104 19.11 69.94 1.55
CA GLY A 104 19.42 71.17 2.27
C GLY A 104 18.49 71.22 3.48
N HIS A 105 19.08 71.28 4.67
CA HIS A 105 18.45 71.58 5.97
C HIS A 105 17.47 70.57 6.61
N GLY A 106 18.02 69.83 7.60
CA GLY A 106 17.50 69.83 8.97
C GLY A 106 16.24 69.02 9.30
N GLN A 107 16.42 67.76 9.70
CA GLN A 107 15.93 67.21 11.00
C GLN A 107 16.16 65.69 11.04
N GLY A 108 17.13 65.28 11.86
CA GLY A 108 17.45 63.89 12.16
C GLY A 108 16.91 63.42 13.52
N PHE A 109 15.63 63.70 13.85
CA PHE A 109 15.12 63.41 15.21
C PHE A 109 13.86 62.51 15.29
N VAL A 110 13.22 62.11 14.19
CA VAL A 110 11.92 61.38 14.27
C VAL A 110 12.04 59.84 14.18
N LEU A 111 13.23 59.28 13.99
CA LEU A 111 13.37 57.84 13.66
C LEU A 111 13.42 56.86 14.85
N MET A 112 13.23 57.30 16.10
CA MET A 112 13.32 56.43 17.28
C MET A 112 12.00 56.07 17.99
N LEU A 113 10.84 56.60 17.57
CA LEU A 113 9.55 56.25 18.20
C LEU A 113 8.66 55.28 17.39
N LEU A 114 9.01 55.00 16.13
CA LEU A 114 8.21 54.14 15.25
C LEU A 114 8.25 52.62 15.60
N PRO A 115 9.33 52.06 16.18
CA PRO A 115 9.37 50.61 16.46
C PRO A 115 8.46 50.16 17.61
N GLN A 116 8.18 51.03 18.59
CA GLN A 116 7.40 50.67 19.78
C GLN A 116 5.88 50.72 19.50
N GLU A 117 5.42 51.77 18.81
CA GLU A 117 4.03 51.92 18.36
C GLU A 117 3.62 50.82 17.35
N LEU A 118 4.55 50.41 16.49
CA LEU A 118 4.30 49.36 15.49
C LEU A 118 4.20 47.96 16.12
N ALA A 119 4.88 47.71 17.24
CA ALA A 119 4.80 46.44 17.97
C ALA A 119 3.45 46.29 18.68
N ALA A 120 2.95 47.36 19.29
CA ALA A 120 1.62 47.37 19.91
C ALA A 120 0.50 47.16 18.89
N GLN A 121 0.59 47.81 17.71
CA GLN A 121 -0.38 47.60 16.63
C GLN A 121 -0.29 46.19 15.99
N GLN A 122 0.87 45.53 16.05
CA GLN A 122 1.02 44.16 15.56
C GLN A 122 0.34 43.13 16.46
N GLU A 123 0.40 43.31 17.79
CA GLU A 123 -0.31 42.45 18.75
C GLU A 123 -1.83 42.61 18.64
N GLU A 124 -2.34 43.84 18.50
CA GLU A 124 -3.78 44.08 18.25
C GLU A 124 -4.24 43.48 16.91
N ALA A 125 -3.43 43.58 15.84
CA ALA A 125 -3.72 42.98 14.54
C ALA A 125 -3.55 41.43 14.50
N GLU A 126 -2.90 40.83 15.50
CA GLU A 126 -2.88 39.37 15.69
C GLU A 126 -4.09 38.86 16.45
N LEU A 127 -4.62 39.64 17.38
CA LEU A 127 -5.85 39.32 18.09
C LEU A 127 -7.10 39.47 17.19
N GLU A 128 -7.10 40.43 16.25
CA GLU A 128 -8.14 40.59 15.23
C GLU A 128 -8.00 39.64 14.02
N ARG A 129 -6.93 38.84 13.94
CA ARG A 129 -6.71 37.84 12.87
C ARG A 129 -7.59 36.60 13.07
N GLY A 130 -8.90 36.82 12.99
CA GLY A 130 -9.86 35.81 12.58
C GLY A 130 -9.52 35.25 11.19
N ALA A 131 -9.99 34.04 10.92
CA ALA A 131 -9.63 33.18 9.78
C ALA A 131 -9.27 33.91 8.48
N ALA A 132 -8.13 33.52 7.89
CA ALA A 132 -7.53 34.15 6.72
C ALA A 132 -8.54 34.34 5.57
N PRO A 133 -8.55 35.52 4.91
CA PRO A 133 -9.40 35.77 3.76
C PRO A 133 -9.10 34.76 2.65
N PRO A 134 -10.11 34.33 1.87
CA PRO A 134 -9.89 33.42 0.75
C PRO A 134 -8.87 34.05 -0.19
N GLY A 135 -7.79 33.32 -0.45
CA GLY A 135 -6.70 33.77 -1.31
C GLY A 135 -7.20 34.23 -2.69
N PRO A 136 -6.43 35.06 -3.41
CA PRO A 136 -6.85 35.74 -4.63
C PRO A 136 -7.51 34.76 -5.61
N PRO A 137 -8.65 35.13 -6.23
CA PRO A 137 -9.43 34.26 -7.08
C PRO A 137 -8.60 33.90 -8.30
N ASN A 138 -7.84 32.82 -8.18
CA ASN A 138 -7.03 32.32 -9.25
C ASN A 138 -7.97 31.54 -10.16
N ASP A 139 -8.46 32.26 -11.16
CA ASP A 139 -9.35 31.91 -12.28
C ASP A 139 -8.89 30.68 -13.10
N TYR A 140 -7.78 30.05 -12.69
CA TYR A 140 -7.34 28.76 -13.20
C TYR A 140 -8.27 27.61 -12.75
N LYS A 141 -8.87 27.72 -11.56
CA LYS A 141 -9.85 26.72 -11.10
C LYS A 141 -11.17 26.78 -11.87
N ASP A 142 -11.63 27.99 -12.22
CA ASP A 142 -12.86 28.18 -13.00
C ASP A 142 -12.66 27.83 -14.48
N LYS A 143 -11.50 28.18 -15.06
CA LYS A 143 -11.16 27.82 -16.46
C LYS A 143 -11.29 26.32 -16.76
N TYR A 144 -10.97 25.43 -15.82
CA TYR A 144 -11.05 23.97 -16.01
C TYR A 144 -12.20 23.32 -15.22
N ARG A 145 -13.09 24.12 -14.62
CA ARG A 145 -14.23 23.64 -13.83
C ARG A 145 -15.18 22.78 -14.66
N HIS A 146 -15.33 23.10 -15.95
CA HIS A 146 -16.13 22.33 -16.90
C HIS A 146 -15.51 20.97 -17.26
N LEU A 147 -14.19 20.80 -17.09
CA LEU A 147 -13.47 19.56 -17.38
C LEU A 147 -13.34 18.66 -16.15
N ILE A 148 -13.23 19.25 -14.96
CA ILE A 148 -12.97 18.52 -13.71
C ILE A 148 -14.26 18.31 -12.92
N GLY A 149 -15.28 19.15 -13.09
CA GLY A 149 -16.51 19.14 -12.27
C GLY A 149 -16.24 19.69 -10.87
N SER A 150 -17.00 20.71 -10.43
CA SER A 150 -16.84 21.32 -9.10
C SER A 150 -17.03 20.33 -7.95
N ASP A 151 -17.84 19.30 -8.16
CA ASP A 151 -18.19 18.29 -7.16
C ASP A 151 -17.35 17.03 -7.27
N ALA A 152 -16.70 16.77 -8.42
CA ALA A 152 -15.88 15.58 -8.59
C ALA A 152 -14.63 15.62 -7.70
N ALA A 153 -14.03 16.80 -7.50
CA ALA A 153 -12.88 16.95 -6.60
C ALA A 153 -13.26 16.77 -5.11
N LYS A 154 -14.44 17.28 -4.69
CA LYS A 154 -14.96 17.09 -3.31
C LYS A 154 -15.45 15.66 -3.09
N ALA A 155 -16.08 15.03 -4.09
CA ALA A 155 -16.50 13.64 -4.05
C ALA A 155 -15.29 12.69 -4.06
N ALA A 156 -14.25 12.98 -4.87
CA ALA A 156 -12.98 12.24 -4.89
C ALA A 156 -12.24 12.27 -3.55
N ALA A 157 -12.30 13.40 -2.83
CA ALA A 157 -11.76 13.50 -1.47
C ALA A 157 -12.53 12.63 -0.47
N ARG A 158 -13.86 12.46 -0.63
CA ARG A 158 -14.66 11.52 0.18
C ARG A 158 -14.53 10.07 -0.26
N THR A 159 -14.18 9.78 -1.52
CA THR A 159 -13.93 8.41 -2.00
C THR A 159 -12.62 7.82 -1.48
N MET A 160 -11.79 8.60 -0.78
CA MET A 160 -10.67 8.10 0.04
C MET A 160 -11.08 7.80 1.49
N GLU A 161 -12.36 7.55 1.78
CA GLU A 161 -12.67 6.70 2.94
C GLU A 161 -12.00 5.34 2.72
N ALA A 162 -11.02 5.02 3.55
CA ALA A 162 -10.51 3.67 3.65
C ALA A 162 -11.73 2.75 3.83
N ASN A 163 -11.91 1.80 2.92
CA ASN A 163 -13.01 0.85 2.97
C ASN A 163 -12.92 0.09 4.30
N LYS A 164 -13.68 0.55 5.33
CA LYS A 164 -13.79 -0.10 6.64
C LYS A 164 -14.30 -1.55 6.53
N ALA A 165 -14.91 -1.91 5.40
CA ALA A 165 -15.42 -3.24 5.12
C ALA A 165 -14.42 -4.14 4.38
N TYR A 166 -13.25 -3.66 3.95
CA TYR A 166 -12.22 -4.51 3.35
C TYR A 166 -11.55 -5.35 4.46
N GLY A 167 -12.20 -6.46 4.82
CA GLY A 167 -11.79 -7.36 5.91
C GLY A 167 -12.92 -7.81 6.84
N CYS A 168 -14.09 -7.16 6.80
CA CYS A 168 -15.25 -7.56 7.61
C CYS A 168 -16.21 -8.42 6.77
N VAL A 169 -16.14 -9.74 6.95
CA VAL A 169 -17.13 -10.68 6.42
C VAL A 169 -18.38 -10.64 7.33
N PRO A 170 -19.58 -10.31 6.81
CA PRO A 170 -20.83 -10.33 7.58
C PRO A 170 -21.02 -11.67 8.29
N VAL A 171 -21.50 -11.65 9.55
CA VAL A 171 -21.73 -12.88 10.36
C VAL A 171 -22.60 -13.89 9.62
N ALA A 172 -23.59 -13.43 8.85
CA ALA A 172 -24.46 -14.28 8.04
C ALA A 172 -23.72 -15.10 6.96
N ASN A 173 -22.53 -14.67 6.53
CA ASN A 173 -21.73 -15.34 5.50
C ASN A 173 -20.57 -16.18 6.09
N LYS A 174 -20.43 -16.23 7.41
CA LYS A 174 -19.41 -17.07 8.07
C LYS A 174 -19.91 -18.52 8.09
N ARG A 175 -19.11 -19.44 7.53
CA ARG A 175 -19.40 -20.89 7.54
C ARG A 175 -19.27 -21.54 8.92
N ASP A 176 -18.58 -20.90 9.86
CA ASP A 176 -18.40 -21.39 11.23
C ASP A 176 -19.21 -20.48 12.17
N THR A 177 -20.23 -21.05 12.80
CA THR A 177 -21.15 -20.39 13.75
C THR A 177 -20.79 -20.65 15.21
N ARG A 178 -19.74 -21.44 15.47
CA ARG A 178 -19.36 -21.86 16.81
C ARG A 178 -18.73 -20.71 17.60
N SER A 179 -18.84 -20.79 18.92
CA SER A 179 -18.22 -19.81 19.80
C SER A 179 -16.69 -19.88 19.68
N ILE A 180 -16.00 -18.75 19.91
CA ILE A 180 -14.53 -18.67 19.90
C ILE A 180 -13.93 -19.70 20.88
N GLU A 181 -14.58 -19.90 22.02
CA GLU A 181 -14.14 -20.85 23.05
C GLU A 181 -14.23 -22.30 22.58
N GLU A 182 -15.30 -22.65 21.85
CA GLU A 182 -15.49 -23.99 21.29
C GLU A 182 -14.45 -24.30 20.21
N ALA A 183 -14.17 -23.33 19.32
CA ALA A 183 -13.14 -23.46 18.31
C ALA A 183 -11.73 -23.62 18.94
N MET A 184 -11.43 -22.85 19.99
CA MET A 184 -10.16 -22.95 20.71
C MET A 184 -10.01 -24.29 21.45
N ASN A 185 -11.09 -24.80 22.05
CA ASN A 185 -11.07 -26.11 22.71
C ASN A 185 -10.89 -27.25 21.72
N GLU A 186 -11.51 -27.20 20.53
CA GLU A 186 -11.30 -28.21 19.51
C GLU A 186 -9.87 -28.20 18.95
N ILE A 187 -9.27 -27.02 18.77
CA ILE A 187 -7.86 -26.89 18.37
C ILE A 187 -6.95 -27.50 19.43
N ARG A 188 -7.20 -27.23 20.71
CA ARG A 188 -6.45 -27.82 21.82
C ARG A 188 -6.62 -29.33 21.89
N ALA A 189 -7.84 -29.83 21.70
CA ALA A 189 -8.14 -31.27 21.69
C ALA A 189 -7.44 -31.97 20.51
N LYS A 190 -7.50 -31.41 19.29
CA LYS A 190 -6.77 -31.93 18.12
C LYS A 190 -5.25 -31.89 18.32
N LYS A 191 -4.72 -30.87 19.01
CA LYS A 191 -3.29 -30.79 19.33
C LYS A 191 -2.88 -31.88 20.32
N ARG A 192 -3.71 -32.18 21.33
CA ARG A 192 -3.48 -33.28 22.28
C ARG A 192 -3.53 -34.65 21.59
N LEU A 193 -4.47 -34.87 20.69
CA LEU A 193 -4.55 -36.11 19.90
C LEU A 193 -3.33 -36.29 18.99
N ARG A 194 -2.89 -35.23 18.30
CA ARG A 194 -1.64 -35.27 17.52
C ARG A 194 -0.41 -35.58 18.36
N GLN A 195 -0.32 -34.99 19.56
CA GLN A 195 0.77 -35.28 20.50
C GLN A 195 0.72 -36.73 21.01
N ALA A 196 -0.47 -37.26 21.29
CA ALA A 196 -0.64 -38.66 21.69
C ALA A 196 -0.38 -39.66 20.55
N GLU A 197 -0.72 -39.30 19.30
CA GLU A 197 -0.40 -40.07 18.10
C GLU A 197 1.12 -40.10 17.83
N ASP A 198 1.82 -38.99 18.05
CA ASP A 198 3.29 -38.91 17.95
C ASP A 198 3.99 -39.71 19.08
N GLU A 199 3.41 -39.79 20.28
CA GLU A 199 3.94 -40.60 21.39
C GLU A 199 3.63 -42.12 21.26
N GLY A 200 2.55 -42.49 20.56
CA GLY A 200 2.21 -43.89 20.28
C GLY A 200 3.01 -44.55 19.14
N GLY A 201 3.73 -43.76 18.34
CA GLY A 201 4.51 -44.24 17.19
C GLY A 201 5.94 -44.72 17.51
N ALA A 202 6.40 -44.61 18.77
CA ALA A 202 7.78 -44.93 19.16
C ALA A 202 7.98 -46.34 19.76
N GLY A 203 6.97 -47.22 19.74
CA GLY A 203 7.03 -48.56 20.34
C GLY A 203 6.82 -49.70 19.34
N GLY A 204 7.84 -50.01 18.53
CA GLY A 204 7.81 -51.18 17.65
C GLY A 204 9.19 -51.82 17.51
N GLY A 205 9.39 -52.96 18.16
CA GLY A 205 10.52 -53.86 17.91
C GLY A 205 10.19 -55.30 18.30
N PRO A 206 9.91 -56.21 17.34
CA PRO A 206 9.60 -57.60 17.64
C PRO A 206 10.91 -58.37 17.91
N GLY A 207 11.03 -58.92 19.13
CA GLY A 207 12.06 -59.90 19.46
C GLY A 207 11.77 -61.22 18.76
N GLY A 208 12.65 -61.62 17.83
CA GLY A 208 12.57 -62.89 17.13
C GLY A 208 12.91 -64.09 18.03
N PRO A 209 12.41 -65.30 17.72
CA PRO A 209 12.73 -66.50 18.48
C PRO A 209 14.10 -67.04 18.07
N SER A 210 14.89 -67.47 19.05
CA SER A 210 16.11 -68.26 18.82
C SER A 210 16.19 -69.38 19.85
N ALA A 211 16.22 -70.60 19.30
CA ALA A 211 16.73 -71.89 19.78
C ALA A 211 16.69 -72.21 21.29
#